data_AF-A0A3N5SZ59-F1
#
_entry.id   AF-A0A3N5SZ59-F1
#
_cell.length_a   1.000
_cell.length_b   1.000
_cell.length_c   1.000
_cell.angle_alpha   90.00
_cell.angle_beta   90.00
_cell.angle_gamma   90.00
#
_symmetry.space_group_name_H-M   'P 1'
#
loop_
_entity.id
_entity.type
_entity.pdbx_description
1 polymer ?
#
loop_
_entity_poly.entity_id
_entity_poly.type
_entity_poly.pdbx_seq_one_letter_code
_entity_poly.pdbx_strand_id
1 'polypeptide(L)'
;MVYPSLHTVIITPICPHTLTNRPIVIPDDVTVRAVLESREEEVILTLDGQTGFPLKFGDVVEVKSAEGRILLIKSPYRHYFELLREKLKWGER
;
A
#
# COMPACT_ATOMS: atom_id res chain seq x y z
N MET A 1 -0.01 4.75 10.37
CA MET A 1 -1.21 3.90 10.58
C MET A 1 -2.38 4.59 9.93
N VAL A 2 -3.18 3.87 9.14
CA VAL A 2 -4.41 4.40 8.52
C VAL A 2 -5.58 3.55 8.99
N TYR A 3 -6.68 4.21 9.35
CA TYR A 3 -7.87 3.55 9.87
C TYR A 3 -8.57 2.79 8.73
N PRO A 4 -8.97 1.51 8.89
CA PRO A 4 -9.39 0.66 7.76
C PRO A 4 -10.63 1.09 7.00
N SER A 5 -11.47 1.98 7.56
CA SER A 5 -12.67 2.48 6.88
C SER A 5 -12.41 3.74 6.03
N LEU A 6 -11.17 4.24 6.01
CA LEU A 6 -10.80 5.37 5.18
C LEU A 6 -10.64 4.94 3.71
N HIS A 7 -11.27 5.71 2.84
CA HIS A 7 -11.20 5.59 1.38
C HIS A 7 -9.98 6.32 0.84
N THR A 8 -8.81 5.69 0.98
CA THR A 8 -7.52 6.30 0.65
C THR A 8 -6.51 5.29 0.13
N VAL A 9 -5.61 5.76 -0.74
CA VAL A 9 -4.38 5.07 -1.14
C VAL A 9 -3.19 5.75 -0.48
N ILE A 10 -2.21 4.96 -0.04
CA ILE A 10 -0.95 5.46 0.53
C ILE A 10 0.19 5.05 -0.39
N ILE A 11 1.01 6.01 -0.79
CA ILE A 11 2.22 5.78 -1.57
C ILE A 11 3.41 6.02 -0.63
N THR A 12 4.22 4.99 -0.40
CA THR A 12 5.40 5.07 0.49
C THR A 12 6.65 4.63 -0.27
N PRO A 13 7.58 5.54 -0.57
CA PRO A 13 8.87 5.19 -1.14
C PRO A 13 9.68 4.32 -0.16
N ILE A 14 10.33 3.28 -0.67
CA ILE A 14 11.22 2.41 0.12
C ILE A 14 12.65 2.88 -0.10
N CYS A 15 13.33 3.27 0.98
CA CYS A 15 14.73 3.73 0.97
C CYS A 15 15.08 4.71 -0.17
N PRO A 16 14.30 5.79 -0.39
CA PRO A 16 14.58 6.71 -1.49
C PRO A 16 15.93 7.42 -1.30
N HIS A 17 16.69 7.56 -2.39
CA HIS A 17 17.97 8.26 -2.38
C HIS A 17 17.86 9.78 -2.13
N THR A 18 16.65 10.34 -2.20
CA THR A 18 16.35 11.75 -1.93
C THR A 18 15.71 11.94 -0.56
N LEU A 19 16.20 12.91 0.22
CA LEU A 19 15.71 13.21 1.58
C LEU A 19 14.27 13.79 1.64
N THR A 20 13.69 14.16 0.51
CA THR A 20 12.38 14.82 0.42
C THR A 20 11.21 13.89 0.12
N ASN A 21 11.50 12.61 -0.17
CA ASN A 21 10.46 11.64 -0.52
C ASN A 21 9.75 11.14 0.73
N ARG A 22 8.57 11.71 1.00
CA ARG A 22 7.70 11.36 2.14
C ARG A 22 6.53 10.50 1.67
N PRO A 23 5.94 9.67 2.55
CA PRO A 23 4.67 9.03 2.27
C PRO A 23 3.58 10.06 1.93
N ILE A 24 2.75 9.75 0.94
CA ILE A 24 1.63 10.59 0.51
C ILE A 24 0.34 9.78 0.66
N VAL A 25 -0.71 10.44 1.18
CA VAL A 25 -2.07 9.88 1.27
C VAL A 25 -2.96 10.61 0.28
N ILE A 26 -3.63 9.87 -0.57
CA ILE A 26 -4.52 10.38 -1.62
C ILE A 26 -5.89 9.69 -1.54
N PRO A 27 -6.97 10.32 -2.03
CA PRO A 27 -8.28 9.67 -2.19
C PRO A 27 -8.19 8.40 -3.04
N ASP A 28 -9.10 7.44 -2.84
CA ASP A 28 -9.10 6.18 -3.58
C ASP A 28 -9.80 6.25 -4.96
N ASP A 29 -10.39 7.38 -5.32
CA ASP A 29 -11.02 7.66 -6.63
C ASP A 29 -10.01 8.14 -7.70
N VAL A 30 -8.77 8.41 -7.31
CA VAL A 30 -7.69 8.79 -8.24
C VAL A 30 -7.00 7.56 -8.80
N THR A 31 -6.50 7.67 -10.04
CA THR A 31 -5.64 6.65 -10.65
C THR A 31 -4.17 7.06 -10.49
N VAL A 32 -3.37 6.17 -9.90
CA VAL A 32 -1.92 6.35 -9.77
C VAL A 32 -1.25 5.64 -10.92
N ARG A 33 -0.37 6.33 -11.64
CA ARG A 33 0.39 5.77 -12.75
C ARG A 33 1.88 5.87 -12.47
N ALA A 34 2.57 4.74 -12.46
CA ALA A 34 4.02 4.64 -12.32
C ALA A 34 4.61 4.06 -13.59
N VAL A 35 5.70 4.66 -14.09
CA VAL A 35 6.38 4.23 -15.31
C VAL A 35 7.79 3.80 -14.95
N LEU A 36 8.21 2.63 -15.43
CA LEU A 36 9.57 2.16 -15.24
C LEU A 36 10.50 2.82 -16.27
N GLU A 37 11.29 3.81 -15.82
CA GLU A 37 12.23 4.53 -16.69
C GLU A 37 13.67 4.01 -16.61
N SER A 38 14.00 3.15 -15.64
CA SER A 38 15.32 2.52 -15.55
C SER A 38 15.44 1.33 -16.52
N ARG A 39 16.62 1.19 -17.13
CA ARG A 39 16.99 0.02 -17.96
C ARG A 39 17.98 -0.91 -17.27
N GLU A 40 18.49 -0.51 -16.12
CA GLU A 40 19.69 -1.12 -15.52
C GLU A 40 19.36 -2.15 -14.44
N GLU A 41 18.15 -2.12 -13.89
CA GLU A 41 17.75 -2.98 -12.77
C GLU A 41 16.55 -3.86 -13.13
N GLU A 42 16.59 -5.11 -12.67
CA GLU A 42 15.42 -5.99 -12.68
C GLU A 42 14.44 -5.49 -11.63
N VAL A 43 13.25 -5.07 -12.08
CA VAL A 43 12.19 -4.59 -11.20
C VAL A 43 11.07 -5.61 -11.17
N ILE A 44 10.62 -5.92 -9.96
CA ILE A 44 9.56 -6.90 -9.71
C ILE A 44 8.36 -6.19 -9.09
N LEU A 45 7.19 -6.35 -9.70
CA LEU A 45 5.91 -5.98 -9.11
C LEU A 45 5.37 -7.15 -8.29
N THR A 46 5.08 -6.92 -7.01
CA THR A 46 4.37 -7.86 -6.16
C THR A 46 3.02 -7.29 -5.75
N LEU A 47 2.00 -8.15 -5.71
CA LEU A 47 0.65 -7.81 -5.27
C LEU A 47 0.36 -8.67 -4.03
N ASP A 48 -0.02 -8.05 -2.91
CA ASP A 48 -0.26 -8.72 -1.63
C ASP A 48 0.88 -9.64 -1.14
N GLY A 49 2.13 -9.34 -1.53
CA GLY A 49 3.30 -10.15 -1.17
C GLY A 49 3.36 -11.52 -1.84
N GLN A 50 2.57 -11.75 -2.90
CA GLN A 50 2.58 -12.98 -3.69
C GLN A 50 3.74 -13.02 -4.71
N THR A 51 3.76 -14.06 -5.54
CA THR A 51 4.75 -14.21 -6.63
C THR A 51 4.82 -12.95 -7.48
N GLY A 52 6.06 -12.50 -7.70
CA GLY A 52 6.33 -11.28 -8.42
C GLY A 52 6.20 -11.42 -9.94
N PHE A 53 5.87 -10.30 -10.58
CA PHE A 53 5.84 -10.12 -12.02
C PHE A 53 7.01 -9.23 -12.45
N PRO A 54 7.87 -9.67 -13.37
CA PRO A 54 8.96 -8.82 -13.85
C PRO A 54 8.40 -7.67 -14.70
N LEU A 55 8.86 -6.45 -14.41
CA LEU A 55 8.58 -5.26 -15.21
C LEU A 55 9.74 -4.99 -16.17
N LYS A 56 9.42 -4.43 -17.34
CA LYS A 56 10.37 -4.02 -18.37
C LYS A 56 10.40 -2.51 -18.50
N PHE A 57 11.49 -1.99 -19.07
CA PHE A 57 11.60 -0.58 -19.40
C PHE A 57 10.39 -0.11 -20.21
N GLY A 58 9.79 1.00 -19.78
CA GLY A 58 8.61 1.59 -20.40
C GLY A 58 7.27 0.98 -19.93
N ASP A 59 7.28 -0.10 -19.14
CA ASP A 59 6.06 -0.64 -18.57
C ASP A 59 5.40 0.39 -17.64
N VAL A 60 4.07 0.35 -17.63
CA VAL A 60 3.22 1.25 -16.86
C VAL A 60 2.41 0.43 -15.86
N VAL A 61 2.54 0.78 -14.59
CA VAL A 61 1.70 0.25 -13.52
C VAL A 61 0.62 1.28 -13.20
N GLU A 62 -0.63 0.90 -13.42
CA GLU A 62 -1.81 1.72 -13.07
C GLU A 62 -2.52 1.11 -11.86
N VAL A 63 -2.63 1.89 -10.79
CA VAL A 63 -3.33 1.52 -9.56
C VAL A 63 -4.59 2.36 -9.45
N LYS A 64 -5.74 1.71 -9.36
CA LYS A 64 -7.06 2.31 -9.17
C LYS A 64 -7.91 1.46 -8.24
N SER A 65 -8.92 2.07 -7.62
CA SER A 65 -9.94 1.31 -6.91
C SER A 65 -10.62 0.30 -7.83
N ALA A 66 -10.76 -0.93 -7.35
CA ALA A 66 -11.54 -1.95 -8.03
C ALA A 66 -13.04 -1.65 -7.91
N GLU A 67 -13.83 -2.13 -8.88
CA GLU A 67 -15.29 -2.01 -8.82
C GLU A 67 -15.88 -2.84 -7.66
N GLY A 68 -15.24 -3.97 -7.34
CA GLY A 68 -15.62 -4.85 -6.24
C GLY A 68 -14.89 -4.54 -4.94
N ARG A 69 -15.57 -4.78 -3.81
CA ARG A 69 -14.97 -4.71 -2.46
C ARG A 69 -14.98 -6.08 -1.81
N ILE A 70 -13.96 -6.36 -1.01
CA ILE A 70 -13.92 -7.55 -0.17
C ILE A 70 -14.88 -7.34 1.02
N LEU A 71 -15.82 -8.26 1.21
CA LEU A 71 -16.71 -8.28 2.36
C LEU A 71 -16.03 -9.04 3.51
N LEU A 72 -15.81 -8.34 4.63
CA LEU A 72 -15.19 -8.92 5.81
C LEU A 72 -16.20 -9.02 6.96
N ILE A 73 -16.23 -10.17 7.63
CA ILE A 73 -17.00 -10.35 8.87
C ILE A 73 -16.20 -9.79 10.03
N LYS A 74 -16.82 -8.88 10.80
CA LYS A 74 -16.20 -8.26 11.98
C LYS A 74 -16.79 -8.87 13.26
N SER A 75 -15.92 -9.27 14.19
CA SER A 75 -16.35 -9.68 15.54
C SER A 75 -16.93 -8.48 16.30
N PRO A 76 -18.11 -8.60 16.93
CA PRO A 76 -18.66 -7.55 17.77
C PRO A 76 -17.89 -7.38 19.10
N TYR A 77 -17.02 -8.34 19.45
CA TYR A 77 -16.29 -8.37 20.72
C TYR A 77 -14.81 -7.96 20.61
N ARG A 78 -14.31 -7.67 19.40
CA ARG A 78 -12.92 -7.23 19.19
C ARG A 78 -12.88 -5.88 18.47
N HIS A 79 -12.36 -4.88 19.16
CA HIS A 79 -12.26 -3.52 18.61
C HIS A 79 -10.92 -3.29 17.91
N TYR A 80 -10.93 -2.47 16.86
CA TYR A 80 -9.75 -2.24 16.00
C TYR A 80 -8.51 -1.76 16.78
N PHE A 81 -8.67 -0.74 17.62
CA PHE A 81 -7.52 -0.16 18.35
C PHE A 81 -7.02 -1.05 19.49
N GLU A 82 -7.89 -1.89 20.06
CA GLU A 82 -7.49 -2.91 21.03
C GLU A 82 -6.60 -3.96 20.36
N LEU A 83 -7.04 -4.49 19.21
CA LEU A 83 -6.26 -5.39 18.37
C LEU A 83 -4.91 -4.77 17.96
N LEU A 84 -4.91 -3.51 17.56
CA LEU A 84 -3.69 -2.84 17.14
C LEU A 84 -2.66 -2.73 18.28
N ARG A 85 -3.11 -2.38 19.49
CA ARG A 85 -2.24 -2.33 20.68
C ARG A 85 -1.67 -3.71 21.02
N GLU A 86 -2.52 -4.75 21.04
CA GLU A 86 -2.11 -6.14 21.27
C GLU A 86 -1.05 -6.60 20.26
N LYS A 87 -1.28 -6.32 18.96
CA LYS A 87 -0.39 -6.79 17.88
C LYS A 87 0.93 -6.04 17.78
N LEU A 88 0.93 -4.73 18.06
CA LEU A 88 2.13 -3.90 17.97
C LEU A 88 2.82 -3.69 19.33
N LYS A 89 2.31 -4.29 20.41
CA LYS A 89 2.76 -4.06 21.80
C LYS A 89 2.83 -2.58 22.16
N TRP A 90 1.88 -1.81 21.64
CA TRP A 90 1.99 -0.35 21.67
C TRP A 90 1.57 0.19 23.04
N GLY A 91 2.54 0.76 23.76
CA GLY A 91 2.31 1.32 25.10
C GLY A 91 2.53 0.31 26.23
N GLU A 92 2.96 -0.90 25.90
CA GLU A 92 3.54 -1.81 26.88
C GLU A 92 4.93 -1.29 27.26
N ARG A 93 5.24 -1.34 28.56
CA ARG A 93 6.50 -0.88 29.15
C ARG A 93 7.22 -2.07 29.75
#